data_AF-A0A3L6P9Q2-F1
#
_entry.id   AF-A0A3L6P9Q2-F1
#
_cell.length_a   1.000
_cell.length_b   1.000
_cell.length_c   1.000
_cell.angle_alpha   90.00
_cell.angle_beta   90.00
_cell.angle_gamma   90.00
#
_symmetry.space_group_name_H-M   'P 1'
#
loop_
_entity.id
_entity.type
_entity.pdbx_description
1 polymer ?
#
loop_
_entity_poly.entity_id
_entity_poly.type
_entity_poly.pdbx_seq_one_letter_code
_entity_poly.pdbx_strand_id
1 'polypeptide(L)'
;MQVNELLDLIRAQKETGVTGASVLASMYKRCIMPLQKRCRFGFEYLGSSDPSRLSSEILPPETAIDCVRRVLLDVNTVPYVPKLFSAGNPPNPGHTDLYQCPGQILTCLSRNISSQVRSRGPRSVALIMTV
;
A
#
# COMPACT_ATOMS: atom_id res chain seq x y z
N MET A 1 -7.53 22.02 3.73
CA MET A 1 -8.47 21.52 2.72
C MET A 1 -9.88 21.80 3.19
N GLN A 2 -10.66 22.53 2.40
CA GLN A 2 -12.07 22.79 2.68
C GLN A 2 -12.93 21.61 2.21
N VAL A 3 -14.13 21.44 2.79
CA VAL A 3 -15.02 20.29 2.47
C VAL A 3 -15.38 20.24 0.99
N ASN A 4 -15.55 21.39 0.34
CA ASN A 4 -15.92 21.46 -1.09
C ASN A 4 -14.81 20.90 -2.00
N GLU A 5 -13.55 21.23 -1.73
CA GLU A 5 -12.39 20.71 -2.48
C GLU A 5 -12.33 19.18 -2.40
N LEU A 6 -12.61 18.62 -1.22
CA LEU A 6 -12.65 17.18 -1.02
C LEU A 6 -13.78 16.52 -1.83
N LEU A 7 -14.96 17.14 -1.88
CA LEU A 7 -16.09 16.63 -2.66
C LEU A 7 -15.79 16.63 -4.15
N ASP A 8 -15.09 17.64 -4.66
CA ASP A 8 -14.66 17.72 -6.06
C ASP A 8 -13.64 16.61 -6.40
N LEU A 9 -12.69 16.34 -5.51
CA LEU A 9 -11.74 15.23 -5.67
C LEU A 9 -12.45 13.87 -5.65
N ILE A 10 -13.42 13.67 -4.75
CA ILE A 10 -14.22 12.43 -4.70
C ILE A 10 -15.02 12.28 -6.00
N ARG A 11 -15.61 13.36 -6.52
CA ARG A 11 -16.35 13.34 -7.79
C ARG A 11 -15.45 12.93 -8.95
N ALA A 12 -14.27 13.54 -9.07
CA ALA A 12 -13.30 13.18 -10.11
C ALA A 12 -12.86 11.70 -10.04
N GLN A 13 -12.69 11.16 -8.82
CA GLN A 13 -12.39 9.73 -8.64
C GLN A 13 -13.55 8.83 -9.08
N LYS A 14 -14.80 9.22 -8.81
CA LYS A 14 -15.98 8.48 -9.28
C LYS A 14 -16.10 8.51 -10.80
N GLU A 15 -15.88 9.66 -11.42
CA GLU A 15 -15.92 9.85 -12.88
C GLU A 15 -14.83 9.03 -13.60
N THR A 16 -13.68 8.82 -12.96
CA THR A 16 -12.62 7.94 -13.47
C THR A 16 -12.87 6.45 -13.22
N GLY A 17 -14.01 6.07 -12.62
CA GLY A 17 -14.39 4.68 -12.40
C GLY A 17 -13.75 4.03 -11.18
N VAL A 18 -13.23 4.81 -10.23
CA VAL A 18 -12.70 4.27 -8.96
C VAL A 18 -13.85 3.71 -8.13
N THR A 19 -13.74 2.42 -7.81
CA THR A 19 -14.69 1.69 -6.95
C THR A 19 -13.98 1.06 -5.75
N GLY A 20 -14.74 0.61 -4.75
CA GLY A 20 -14.17 -0.15 -3.63
C GLY A 20 -13.40 -1.40 -4.09
N ALA A 21 -13.86 -2.07 -5.15
CA ALA A 21 -13.18 -3.20 -5.76
C ALA A 21 -11.81 -2.80 -6.35
N SER A 22 -11.73 -1.66 -7.04
CA SER A 22 -10.45 -1.14 -7.55
C SER A 22 -9.45 -0.82 -6.44
N VAL A 23 -9.94 -0.30 -5.31
CA VAL A 23 -9.11 0.02 -4.14
C VAL A 23 -8.56 -1.27 -3.52
N LEU A 24 -9.41 -2.27 -3.28
CA LEU A 24 -8.96 -3.56 -2.73
C LEU A 24 -8.03 -4.30 -3.68
N ALA A 25 -8.33 -4.32 -4.99
CA ALA A 25 -7.45 -4.93 -5.98
C ALA A 25 -6.05 -4.28 -5.98
N SER A 26 -5.99 -2.95 -5.88
CA SER A 26 -4.71 -2.22 -5.77
C SER A 26 -3.94 -2.56 -4.49
N MET A 27 -4.65 -2.76 -3.38
CA MET A 27 -4.07 -3.12 -2.09
C MET A 27 -3.43 -4.51 -2.15
N TYR A 28 -4.18 -5.51 -2.65
CA TYR A 28 -3.70 -6.88 -2.79
C TYR A 28 -2.55 -6.98 -3.80
N LYS A 29 -2.65 -6.31 -4.96
CA LYS A 29 -1.59 -6.31 -5.97
C LYS A 29 -0.27 -5.76 -5.44
N ARG A 30 -0.32 -4.73 -4.58
CA ARG A 30 0.88 -4.16 -3.96
C ARG A 30 1.34 -4.96 -2.74
N CYS A 31 0.54 -5.91 -2.25
CA CYS A 31 0.77 -6.65 -1.00
C CYS A 31 1.06 -5.73 0.18
N ILE A 32 0.51 -4.50 0.21
CA ILE A 32 0.86 -3.53 1.25
C ILE A 32 0.05 -3.81 2.51
N MET A 33 0.72 -3.72 3.66
CA MET A 33 0.10 -3.82 4.98
C MET A 33 -1.10 -2.87 5.16
N PRO A 34 -1.98 -3.17 6.15
CA PRO A 34 -2.94 -2.19 6.65
C PRO A 34 -2.28 -0.83 6.86
N LEU A 35 -3.02 0.26 6.57
CA LEU A 35 -2.52 1.65 6.58
C LEU A 35 -1.73 1.99 7.86
N GLN A 36 -2.07 1.36 8.98
CA GLN A 36 -1.44 1.51 10.29
C GLN A 36 0.05 1.14 10.35
N LYS A 37 0.55 0.28 9.45
CA LYS A 37 1.96 -0.18 9.46
C LYS A 37 2.81 0.41 8.33
N ARG A 38 2.28 1.35 7.55
CA ARG A 38 3.05 2.00 6.47
C ARG A 38 4.01 3.02 7.09
N CYS A 39 5.28 2.94 6.70
CA CYS A 39 6.33 3.86 7.15
C CYS A 39 6.48 5.09 6.24
N ARG A 40 5.80 5.08 5.10
CA ARG A 40 5.90 6.06 4.00
C ARG A 40 4.53 6.38 3.45
N PHE A 41 4.43 7.52 2.75
CA PHE A 41 3.21 7.88 2.05
C PHE A 41 2.94 6.92 0.89
N GLY A 42 1.66 6.75 0.54
CA GLY A 42 1.26 5.84 -0.55
C GLY A 42 1.85 6.22 -1.91
N PHE A 43 2.18 7.49 -2.13
CA PHE A 43 2.84 7.98 -3.34
C PHE A 43 4.37 7.85 -3.30
N GLU A 44 4.98 7.50 -2.16
CA GLU A 44 6.41 7.19 -2.07
C GLU A 44 6.69 5.70 -2.26
N TYR A 45 5.68 4.95 -2.72
CA TYR A 45 5.76 3.52 -2.92
C TYR A 45 6.89 3.17 -3.89
N LEU A 46 7.85 2.35 -3.43
CA LEU A 46 9.03 1.94 -4.20
C LEU A 46 8.82 0.72 -5.10
N GLY A 47 7.59 0.21 -5.22
CA GLY A 47 7.37 -1.04 -5.94
C GLY A 47 7.78 -2.24 -5.11
N SER A 48 8.41 -3.24 -5.72
CA SER A 48 8.70 -4.53 -5.07
C SER A 48 9.70 -4.45 -3.92
N SER A 49 10.54 -3.40 -3.89
CA SER A 49 11.52 -3.13 -2.84
C SER A 49 10.96 -2.32 -1.66
N ASP A 50 9.66 -1.98 -1.67
CA ASP A 50 9.07 -1.18 -0.62
C ASP A 50 8.97 -1.96 0.71
N PRO A 51 9.50 -1.42 1.83
CA PRO A 51 9.50 -2.12 3.12
C PRO A 51 8.10 -2.29 3.72
N SER A 52 7.09 -1.58 3.20
CA SER A 52 5.70 -1.69 3.64
C SER A 52 4.97 -2.89 3.02
N ARG A 53 5.60 -3.60 2.07
CA ARG A 53 5.03 -4.83 1.50
C ARG A 53 5.15 -6.00 2.48
N LEU A 54 4.10 -6.81 2.52
CA LEU A 54 4.05 -8.09 3.23
C LEU A 54 4.89 -9.16 2.53
N SER A 55 5.06 -9.05 1.21
CA SER A 55 5.84 -9.98 0.39
C SER A 55 6.49 -9.24 -0.77
N SER A 56 7.69 -9.67 -1.17
CA SER A 56 8.36 -9.23 -2.38
C SER A 56 7.73 -9.82 -3.64
N GLU A 57 6.99 -10.92 -3.51
CA GLU A 57 6.32 -11.60 -4.63
C GLU A 57 5.18 -10.74 -5.18
N ILE A 58 5.08 -10.68 -6.52
CA ILE A 58 3.99 -9.99 -7.19
C ILE A 58 2.78 -10.92 -7.18
N LEU A 59 1.69 -10.47 -6.57
CA LEU A 59 0.47 -11.25 -6.59
C LEU A 59 -0.06 -11.31 -8.04
N PRO A 60 -0.34 -12.51 -8.58
CA PRO A 60 -0.95 -12.62 -9.91
C PRO A 60 -2.31 -11.89 -9.93
N PRO A 61 -2.68 -11.24 -11.05
CA PRO A 61 -3.93 -10.49 -11.15
C PRO A 61 -5.17 -11.30 -10.76
N GLU A 62 -5.24 -12.55 -11.18
CA GLU A 62 -6.31 -13.51 -10.88
C GLU A 62 -6.45 -13.75 -9.37
N THR A 63 -5.34 -14.02 -8.69
CA THR A 63 -5.31 -14.21 -7.24
C THR A 63 -5.76 -12.97 -6.48
N ALA A 64 -5.41 -11.78 -6.99
CA ALA A 64 -5.82 -10.52 -6.37
C ALA A 64 -7.34 -10.33 -6.45
N ILE A 65 -7.96 -10.74 -7.56
CA ILE A 65 -9.43 -10.69 -7.72
C ILE A 65 -10.12 -11.68 -6.79
N ASP A 66 -9.57 -12.88 -6.62
CA ASP A 66 -10.13 -13.86 -5.68
C ASP A 66 -10.08 -13.32 -4.25
N CYS A 67 -9.01 -12.60 -3.87
CA CYS A 67 -8.97 -11.89 -2.59
C CYS A 67 -10.04 -10.80 -2.50
N VAL A 68 -10.30 -10.03 -3.57
CA VAL A 68 -11.37 -9.01 -3.59
C VAL A 68 -12.74 -9.64 -3.43
N ARG A 69 -13.03 -10.75 -4.13
CA ARG A 69 -14.31 -11.48 -4.08
C ARG A 69 -14.64 -12.03 -2.70
N ARG A 70 -13.61 -12.38 -1.91
CA ARG A 70 -13.78 -12.82 -0.51
C ARG A 70 -14.27 -11.69 0.40
N VAL A 71 -14.07 -10.42 0.01
CA VAL A 71 -14.46 -9.23 0.78
C VAL A 71 -15.72 -8.58 0.21
N LEU A 72 -15.86 -8.54 -1.12
CA LEU A 72 -16.97 -7.92 -1.83
C LEU A 72 -17.69 -8.98 -2.69
N LEU A 73 -18.94 -9.29 -2.34
CA LEU A 73 -19.72 -10.35 -2.97
C LEU A 73 -20.08 -10.07 -4.45
N ASP A 74 -20.12 -8.81 -4.85
CA ASP A 74 -20.65 -8.40 -6.17
C ASP A 74 -19.57 -8.12 -7.23
N VAL A 75 -18.34 -8.61 -7.03
CA VAL A 75 -17.22 -8.38 -7.96
C VAL A 75 -17.03 -9.57 -8.91
N ASN A 76 -17.81 -9.58 -9.97
CA ASN A 76 -17.75 -10.66 -10.97
C ASN A 76 -16.68 -10.45 -12.05
N THR A 77 -16.27 -9.20 -12.29
CA THR A 77 -15.29 -8.82 -13.32
C THR A 77 -14.01 -8.26 -12.71
N VAL A 78 -12.93 -8.27 -13.49
CA VAL A 78 -11.68 -7.57 -13.12
C VAL A 78 -11.98 -6.09 -12.92
N PRO A 79 -11.76 -5.50 -11.73
CA PRO A 79 -12.01 -4.08 -11.53
C PRO A 79 -10.96 -3.26 -12.29
N TYR A 80 -11.40 -2.18 -12.92
CA TYR A 80 -10.49 -1.18 -13.45
C TYR A 80 -9.70 -0.55 -12.30
N VAL A 81 -8.37 -0.54 -12.40
CA VAL A 81 -7.49 0.11 -11.43
C VAL A 81 -6.77 1.25 -12.14
N PRO A 82 -7.06 2.52 -11.81
CA PRO A 82 -6.38 3.65 -12.42
C PRO A 82 -4.87 3.62 -12.16
N LYS A 83 -4.12 4.41 -12.92
CA LYS A 83 -2.68 4.58 -12.70
C LYS A 83 -2.45 5.11 -11.28
N LEU A 84 -1.82 4.28 -10.46
CA LEU A 84 -1.61 4.57 -9.05
C LEU A 84 -0.37 5.47 -8.85
N PHE A 85 -0.37 6.26 -7.79
CA PHE A 85 0.83 7.02 -7.41
C PHE A 85 1.95 6.11 -6.89
N SER A 86 3.18 6.49 -7.15
CA SER A 86 4.41 5.83 -6.70
C SER A 86 5.57 6.83 -6.74
N ALA A 87 6.74 6.44 -6.25
CA ALA A 87 7.90 7.33 -6.29
C ALA A 87 8.24 7.81 -7.73
N GLY A 88 7.95 6.98 -8.74
CA GLY A 88 8.11 7.33 -10.16
C GLY A 88 6.87 7.96 -10.82
N ASN A 89 5.76 8.09 -10.09
CA ASN A 89 4.53 8.74 -10.53
C ASN A 89 3.91 9.47 -9.33
N PRO A 90 4.53 10.57 -8.85
CA PRO A 90 4.01 11.31 -7.71
C PRO A 90 2.74 12.09 -8.07
N PRO A 91 1.95 12.53 -7.08
CA PRO A 91 0.85 13.45 -7.31
C PRO A 91 1.36 14.80 -7.82
N ASN A 92 0.46 15.58 -8.45
CA ASN A 92 0.80 16.93 -8.90
C ASN A 92 1.26 17.82 -7.73
N PRO A 93 2.22 18.72 -7.95
CA PRO A 93 2.69 19.67 -6.94
C PRO A 93 1.50 20.43 -6.31
N GLY A 94 1.48 20.55 -4.99
CA GLY A 94 0.38 21.21 -4.24
C GLY A 94 -0.73 20.27 -3.74
N HIS A 95 -0.76 19.01 -4.18
CA HIS A 95 -1.66 17.99 -3.62
C HIS A 95 -0.98 17.08 -2.60
N THR A 96 0.31 17.29 -2.31
CA THR A 96 1.10 16.46 -1.39
C THR A 96 0.59 16.57 0.05
N ASP A 97 0.16 17.76 0.45
CA ASP A 97 -0.37 18.06 1.78
C ASP A 97 -1.65 17.27 2.09
N LEU A 98 -2.38 16.84 1.05
CA LEU A 98 -3.57 15.99 1.18
C LEU A 98 -3.25 14.59 1.73
N TYR A 99 -2.02 14.14 1.55
CA TYR A 99 -1.56 12.81 1.95
C TYR A 99 -0.79 12.82 3.27
N GLN A 100 -0.64 14.00 3.89
CA GLN A 100 0.11 14.14 5.13
C GLN A 100 -0.71 13.57 6.30
N CYS A 101 -0.33 12.39 6.79
CA CYS A 101 -0.86 11.87 8.04
C CYS A 101 -0.31 12.71 9.21
N PRO A 102 -1.16 13.36 10.04
CA PRO A 102 -0.70 14.23 11.13
C PRO A 102 0.18 13.53 12.20
N GLY A 103 0.27 12.19 12.18
CA GLY A 103 0.92 11.40 13.24
C GLY A 103 2.17 10.60 12.85
N GLN A 104 2.75 10.74 11.65
CA GLN A 104 3.83 9.84 11.19
C GLN A 104 5.25 10.41 11.19
N ILE A 105 5.49 11.61 11.72
CA ILE A 105 6.83 12.23 11.60
C ILE A 105 7.90 11.62 12.53
N LEU A 106 7.57 10.85 13.57
CA LEU A 106 8.57 10.47 14.59
C LEU A 106 8.85 8.98 14.83
N THR A 107 8.09 8.02 14.29
CA THR A 107 8.25 6.60 14.71
C THR A 107 8.98 5.69 13.71
N CYS A 108 9.15 6.10 12.45
CA CYS A 108 9.72 5.23 11.41
C CYS A 108 11.26 5.21 11.39
N LEU A 109 11.92 6.32 11.73
CA LEU A 109 13.38 6.46 11.59
C LEU A 109 14.19 5.78 12.70
N SER A 110 13.60 5.56 13.88
CA SER A 110 14.36 5.08 15.05
C SER A 110 14.47 3.55 15.18
N ARG A 111 13.86 2.76 14.29
CA ARG A 111 13.86 1.27 14.40
C ARG A 111 14.79 0.54 13.43
N ASN A 112 15.47 1.23 12.51
CA ASN A 112 16.21 0.57 11.43
C ASN A 112 17.74 0.80 11.42
N ILE A 113 18.35 1.06 12.58
CA ILE A 113 19.83 1.15 12.72
C ILE A 113 20.35 0.22 13.85
N SER A 114 19.73 -0.93 14.10
CA SER A 114 20.25 -1.88 15.12
C SER A 114 20.41 -3.34 14.67
N SER A 115 20.17 -3.70 13.41
CA SER A 115 20.26 -5.11 12.98
C SER A 115 21.37 -5.44 11.97
N GLN A 116 22.27 -4.51 11.65
CA GLN A 116 23.38 -4.77 10.71
C GLN A 116 24.77 -4.59 11.32
N VAL A 117 25.02 -5.19 12.48
CA VAL A 117 26.38 -5.64 12.86
C VAL A 117 26.27 -6.89 13.77
N ARG A 118 26.26 -8.09 13.20
CA ARG A 118 27.07 -9.20 13.73
C ARG A 118 27.31 -10.30 12.71
N SER A 119 28.59 -10.53 12.51
CA SER A 119 29.26 -11.47 11.62
C SER A 119 29.06 -12.95 11.97
N ARG A 120 28.96 -13.77 10.91
CA ARG A 120 29.48 -15.15 10.70
C ARG A 120 29.33 -16.22 11.82
N GLY A 121 28.65 -17.32 11.48
CA GLY A 121 28.85 -18.65 12.10
C GLY A 121 27.67 -19.62 11.86
N PRO A 122 27.87 -20.91 11.48
CA PRO A 122 26.82 -21.75 10.89
C PRO A 122 26.13 -22.71 11.89
N ARG A 123 24.93 -23.15 11.48
CA ARG A 123 24.17 -24.36 11.84
C ARG A 123 22.93 -24.21 12.75
N SER A 124 21.86 -24.80 12.20
CA SER A 124 20.77 -25.54 12.83
C SER A 124 19.51 -24.81 13.33
N VAL A 125 18.43 -25.05 12.56
CA VAL A 125 17.10 -25.54 12.98
C VAL A 125 16.47 -24.90 14.22
N ALA A 126 15.38 -24.16 14.03
CA ALA A 126 14.04 -24.58 14.49
C ALA A 126 12.98 -23.49 14.24
N LEU A 127 11.87 -23.97 13.70
CA LEU A 127 10.53 -23.38 13.63
C LEU A 127 10.08 -22.82 15.00
N ILE A 128 9.23 -21.79 15.01
CA ILE A 128 7.92 -21.75 15.70
C ILE A 128 7.27 -20.38 15.40
N MET A 129 6.22 -20.43 14.57
CA MET A 129 5.15 -19.43 14.56
C MET A 129 4.22 -19.72 15.74
N THR A 130 3.83 -18.70 16.50
CA THR A 130 2.66 -18.80 17.40
C THR A 130 1.90 -17.48 17.42
N VAL A 131 0.66 -17.59 16.91
CA VAL A 131 -0.55 -16.73 17.00
C VAL A 131 -0.46 -15.21 16.83
#